data_AF-A0A5K0YJI5-F1
#
_entry.id   AF-A0A5K0YJI5-F1
#
_cell.length_a   1.000
_cell.length_b   1.000
_cell.length_c   1.000
_cell.angle_alpha   90.00
_cell.angle_beta   90.00
_cell.angle_gamma   90.00
#
_symmetry.space_group_name_H-M   'P 1'
#
loop_
_entity.id
_entity.type
_entity.pdbx_description
1 polymer ?
#
loop_
_entity_poly.entity_id
_entity_poly.type
_entity_poly.pdbx_seq_one_letter_code
_entity_poly.pdbx_strand_id
1 'polypeptide(L)' 'PDTVTGDIVFVLQLKDHSKFKRKFDDLFVEHSLSLTEALCGFQFALTHLDGRQLLIKSNPGEIIKP' A
#
# COMPACT_ATOMS: atom_id res chain seq x y z
N PRO A 1 -43.17 -28.12 -13.77
CA PRO A 1 -41.75 -28.50 -13.72
C PRO A 1 -41.00 -27.81 -14.87
N ASP A 2 -40.68 -26.52 -14.70
CA ASP A 2 -39.83 -25.71 -15.60
C ASP A 2 -39.56 -24.36 -14.90
N THR A 3 -38.69 -24.35 -13.89
CA THR A 3 -38.27 -23.09 -13.25
C THR A 3 -36.86 -22.73 -13.69
N VAL A 4 -36.67 -21.47 -14.06
CA VAL A 4 -35.34 -20.93 -14.42
C VAL A 4 -34.46 -20.97 -13.17
N THR A 5 -33.22 -21.42 -13.33
CA THR A 5 -32.26 -21.45 -12.23
C THR A 5 -31.86 -20.03 -11.86
N GLY A 6 -31.80 -19.73 -10.57
CA GLY A 6 -31.37 -18.42 -10.08
C GLY A 6 -29.87 -18.19 -10.20
N ASP A 7 -29.45 -16.94 -10.00
CA ASP A 7 -28.05 -16.54 -10.10
C ASP A 7 -27.29 -16.76 -8.79
N ILE A 8 -26.00 -17.09 -8.91
CA ILE A 8 -25.04 -17.06 -7.82
C ILE A 8 -24.16 -15.83 -8.00
N VAL A 9 -24.29 -14.85 -7.11
CA VAL A 9 -23.52 -13.61 -7.15
C VAL A 9 -22.39 -13.67 -6.13
N PHE A 10 -21.16 -13.59 -6.61
CA PHE A 10 -19.99 -13.44 -5.74
C PHE A 10 -19.61 -11.96 -5.63
N VAL A 11 -19.49 -11.49 -4.40
CA VAL A 11 -18.95 -10.16 -4.11
C VAL A 11 -17.57 -10.34 -3.51
N LEU A 12 -16.55 -9.85 -4.22
CA LEU A 12 -15.18 -9.82 -3.72
C LEU A 12 -15.05 -8.70 -2.70
N GLN A 13 -14.62 -9.07 -1.49
CA GLN A 13 -14.29 -8.13 -0.43
C GLN A 13 -12.78 -8.11 -0.23
N LEU A 14 -12.22 -6.91 -0.07
CA LEU A 14 -10.80 -6.74 0.24
C LEU A 14 -10.57 -7.09 1.70
N LYS A 15 -9.67 -8.04 1.96
CA LYS A 15 -9.18 -8.31 3.31
C LYS A 15 -8.12 -7.29 3.70
N ASP A 16 -8.15 -6.86 4.95
CA ASP A 16 -7.09 -6.01 5.50
C ASP A 16 -5.73 -6.68 5.37
N HIS A 17 -4.75 -5.89 4.91
CA HIS A 17 -3.36 -6.29 4.80
C HIS A 17 -2.53 -5.54 5.84
N SER A 18 -1.57 -6.21 6.47
CA SER A 18 -0.79 -5.66 7.59
C SER A 18 0.00 -4.40 7.24
N LYS A 19 0.39 -4.24 5.97
CA LYS A 19 1.22 -3.12 5.49
C LYS A 19 0.58 -2.23 4.43
N PHE A 20 -0.39 -2.75 3.68
CA PHE A 20 -0.89 -2.09 2.48
C PHE A 20 -2.37 -1.76 2.64
N LYS A 21 -2.74 -0.51 2.36
CA LYS A 21 -4.12 -0.10 2.18
C LYS A 21 -4.35 0.15 0.69
N ARG A 22 -5.25 -0.61 0.07
CA ARG A 22 -5.57 -0.43 -1.36
C ARG A 22 -6.66 0.63 -1.51
N LYS A 23 -6.47 1.56 -2.44
CA LYS A 23 -7.51 2.52 -2.87
C LYS A 23 -7.51 2.55 -4.39
N PHE A 24 -8.59 2.02 -4.99
CA PHE A 24 -8.67 1.75 -6.43
C PHE A 24 -7.47 0.93 -6.92
N ASP A 25 -6.63 1.48 -7.78
CA ASP A 25 -5.46 0.80 -8.36
C ASP A 25 -4.15 1.11 -7.61
N ASP A 26 -4.21 1.94 -6.57
CA ASP A 26 -3.05 2.36 -5.79
C ASP A 26 -2.93 1.59 -4.46
N LEU A 27 -1.68 1.41 -4.03
CA LEU A 27 -1.31 0.83 -2.73
C LEU A 27 -0.65 1.89 -1.84
N PHE A 28 -1.24 2.12 -0.67
CA PHE A 28 -0.74 3.05 0.33
C PHE A 28 -0.03 2.30 1.45
N VAL A 29 1.09 2.85 1.92
CA VAL A 29 1.84 2.38 3.10
C VAL A 29 2.05 3.57 4.02
N GLU A 30 1.68 3.41 5.29
CA GLU A 30 2.01 4.38 6.33
C GLU A 30 3.38 4.03 6.91
N HIS A 31 4.33 4.96 6.80
CA HIS A 31 5.67 4.81 7.36
C HIS A 31 5.97 6.02 8.23
N SER A 32 6.14 5.80 9.53
CA SER A 32 6.47 6.85 10.48
C SER A 32 7.97 7.16 10.39
N LEU A 33 8.28 8.40 10.05
CA LEU A 33 9.65 8.92 10.03
C LEU A 33 9.91 9.76 11.28
N SER A 34 11.15 9.74 11.77
CA SER A 34 11.63 10.72 12.74
C SER A 34 11.76 12.11 12.09
N LEU A 35 11.74 13.16 12.91
CA LEU A 35 11.96 14.53 12.42
C LEU A 35 13.33 14.67 11.73
N THR A 36 14.35 13.99 12.26
CA THR A 36 15.69 13.95 11.66
C THR A 36 15.69 13.29 10.29
N GLU A 37 14.98 12.18 10.10
CA GLU A 37 14.85 11.52 8.79
C GLU A 37 14.07 12.38 7.80
N ALA A 38 13.02 13.07 8.25
CA ALA A 38 12.25 13.97 7.40
C ALA A 38 13.04 15.21 6.93
N LEU A 39 14.03 15.68 7.72
CA LEU A 39 14.85 16.85 7.40
C LEU A 39 16.18 16.51 6.71
N CYS A 40 16.82 15.41 7.13
CA CYS A 40 18.13 15.00 6.65
C CYS A 40 18.07 13.91 5.57
N GLY A 41 16.88 13.48 5.17
CA GLY A 41 16.68 12.38 4.24
C GLY A 41 16.61 11.02 4.94
N PHE A 42 16.05 10.04 4.22
CA PHE A 42 15.83 8.70 4.73
C PHE A 42 16.02 7.67 3.63
N GLN A 43 16.25 6.41 4.03
CA GLN A 43 16.34 5.29 3.12
C GLN A 43 15.85 4.02 3.81
N PHE A 44 14.86 3.35 3.24
CA PHE A 44 14.39 2.05 3.74
C PHE A 44 13.95 1.12 2.60
N ALA A 45 14.01 -0.17 2.86
CA ALA A 45 13.54 -1.20 1.94
C ALA A 45 12.08 -1.56 2.24
N LEU A 46 11.23 -1.53 1.22
CA LEU A 46 9.84 -1.97 1.27
C LEU A 46 9.66 -3.24 0.44
N THR A 47 9.20 -4.32 1.06
CA THR A 47 8.77 -5.51 0.32
C THR A 47 7.39 -5.28 -0.29
N HIS A 48 7.30 -5.31 -1.61
CA HIS A 48 6.06 -5.16 -2.37
C HIS A 48 5.26 -6.49 -2.40
N LEU A 49 3.99 -6.45 -2.84
CA LEU A 49 3.10 -7.62 -2.86
C LEU A 49 3.57 -8.74 -3.79
N ASP A 50 4.42 -8.43 -4.76
CA ASP A 50 5.04 -9.39 -5.69
C ASP A 50 6.39 -9.94 -5.19
N GLY A 51 6.78 -9.60 -3.96
CA GLY A 51 8.02 -10.06 -3.32
C GLY A 51 9.26 -9.24 -3.67
N ARG A 52 9.17 -8.24 -4.56
CA ARG A 52 10.31 -7.35 -4.85
C ARG A 52 10.63 -6.45 -3.65
N GLN A 53 11.91 -6.13 -3.48
CA GLN A 53 12.34 -5.09 -2.54
C GLN A 53 12.50 -3.76 -3.28
N LEU A 54 11.69 -2.79 -2.88
CA LEU A 54 11.74 -1.43 -3.38
C LEU A 54 12.54 -0.58 -2.40
N LEU A 55 13.56 0.09 -2.90
CA LEU A 55 14.33 1.03 -2.10
C LEU A 55 13.67 2.41 -2.15
N ILE A 56 13.03 2.81 -1.05
CA ILE A 56 12.47 4.14 -0.90
C ILE A 56 13.55 5.02 -0.30
N LYS A 57 13.85 6.15 -0.94
CA LYS A 57 14.87 7.09 -0.47
C LYS A 57 14.45 8.53 -0.73
N SER A 58 14.91 9.42 0.13
CA SER A 58 14.87 10.88 -0.07
C SER A 58 16.23 11.46 0.26
N ASN A 59 16.65 12.46 -0.52
CA ASN A 59 17.97 13.06 -0.37
C ASN A 59 17.97 14.11 0.76
N PRO A 60 19.12 14.35 1.43
CA PRO A 60 19.23 15.44 2.39
C PRO A 60 18.81 16.80 1.79
N GLY A 61 17.91 17.51 2.46
CA GLY A 61 17.38 18.80 2.02
C GLY A 61 16.11 18.73 1.16
N GLU A 62 15.64 17.54 0.79
CA GLU A 62 14.32 17.34 0.19
C GLU A 62 13.26 17.28 1.30
N ILE A 63 12.57 18.39 1.54
CA ILE A 63 11.60 18.50 2.65
C ILE A 63 10.32 17.74 2.29
N ILE A 64 10.02 16.69 3.07
CA ILE A 64 8.75 15.96 2.97
C ILE A 64 7.61 16.84 3.50
N LYS A 65 6.58 17.04 2.68
CA LYS A 65 5.39 17.80 3.07
C LYS A 65 4.47 16.92 3.94
N PRO A 66 3.98 17.45 5.07
CA PRO A 66 3.01 16.75 5.92
C PRO A 66 1.65 16.59 5.24
#